data_AF-A0A7C9TD59-F1
#
_entry.id   AF-A0A7C9TD59-F1
#
_cell.length_a   1.000
_cell.length_b   1.000
_cell.length_c   1.000
_cell.angle_alpha   90.00
_cell.angle_beta   90.00
_cell.angle_gamma   90.00
#
_symmetry.space_group_name_H-M   'P 1'
#
loop_
_entity.id
_entity.type
_entity.pdbx_description
1 polymer ?
#
loop_
_entity_poly.entity_id
_entity_poly.type
_entity_poly.pdbx_seq_one_letter_code
_entity_poly.pdbx_strand_id
1 'polypeptide(L)'
;MKQFKSTNRMPGFRVLFMLVMRLSLVFSAACSQAAAPSLEGMHIHRSGTSPYFLHSAKESLKAYEGQCNLMKSVCAMMPAGASSKDRAACVNVGSGFQLKGNLADVGGQETDEYFATALNMSARQIRKTVLQVNSVCEVEVVEQESVDIRHYTSKGYTQYELKNHPKKGRYWLRTEHERIDSKMGALLKGAFNLSSQSSVSQSLGQKTYAGFKCELREVTGPWAGSLCLMATDTPFPGHVTLAGTIVAGNDTMLDEKATEVTVKIMLPRTHFYPSESDRVEAAEGRSAASGNATQRWCQKQKLKTGVNPCEGESGEDGK
;
A
#
# COMPACT_ATOMS: atom_id res chain seq x y z
N MET A 1 26.35 -49.34 -22.89
CA MET A 1 27.40 -49.72 -23.86
C MET A 1 27.05 -49.19 -25.25
N LYS A 2 27.68 -48.09 -25.68
CA LYS A 2 28.18 -47.84 -27.06
C LYS A 2 28.85 -46.45 -27.09
N GLN A 3 30.18 -46.52 -26.98
CA GLN A 3 31.25 -45.67 -27.52
C GLN A 3 30.99 -45.21 -28.98
N PHE A 4 31.63 -44.21 -29.61
CA PHE A 4 32.54 -43.09 -29.30
C PHE A 4 32.70 -42.29 -30.63
N LYS A 5 33.43 -41.17 -30.58
CA LYS A 5 34.12 -40.39 -31.65
C LYS A 5 33.38 -39.13 -32.11
N SER A 6 33.83 -37.91 -31.78
CA SER A 6 35.16 -37.26 -31.95
C SER A 6 35.54 -37.03 -33.41
N THR A 7 35.60 -35.76 -33.82
CA THR A 7 36.78 -35.02 -34.35
C THR A 7 36.27 -33.68 -34.92
N ASN A 8 36.72 -32.46 -34.58
CA ASN A 8 38.04 -31.81 -34.49
C ASN A 8 38.21 -30.76 -35.63
N ARG A 9 38.80 -29.61 -35.26
CA ARG A 9 39.59 -28.63 -36.06
C ARG A 9 38.92 -27.51 -36.89
N MET A 10 39.12 -26.29 -36.38
CA MET A 10 39.47 -25.03 -37.08
C MET A 10 40.74 -25.20 -37.97
N PRO A 11 41.02 -24.41 -39.03
CA PRO A 11 41.37 -22.96 -38.92
C PRO A 11 41.07 -22.02 -40.12
N GLY A 12 41.01 -20.73 -39.76
CA GLY A 12 41.39 -19.50 -40.47
C GLY A 12 41.46 -19.39 -42.00
N PHE A 13 40.83 -18.33 -42.52
CA PHE A 13 41.32 -17.60 -43.69
C PHE A 13 41.10 -16.08 -43.51
N ARG A 14 42.20 -15.33 -43.58
CA ARG A 14 42.27 -13.88 -43.80
C ARG A 14 42.31 -13.61 -45.31
N VAL A 15 41.48 -12.69 -45.83
CA VAL A 15 41.73 -11.76 -46.98
C VAL A 15 40.61 -10.70 -46.89
N LEU A 16 40.82 -9.45 -46.48
CA LEU A 16 41.38 -8.26 -47.16
C LEU A 16 40.56 -7.72 -48.36
N PHE A 17 39.96 -6.53 -48.14
CA PHE A 17 39.57 -5.47 -49.09
C PHE A 17 38.47 -5.74 -50.14
N MET A 18 37.34 -5.03 -50.01
CA MET A 18 37.01 -3.99 -50.99
C MET A 18 36.00 -2.96 -50.45
N LEU A 19 36.37 -1.72 -50.69
CA LEU A 19 35.70 -0.46 -50.42
C LEU A 19 34.43 -0.34 -51.29
N VAL A 20 33.26 -0.16 -50.68
CA VAL A 20 32.10 0.44 -51.37
C VAL A 20 31.55 1.54 -50.48
N MET A 21 31.90 2.77 -50.82
CA MET A 21 31.19 3.98 -50.43
C MET A 21 29.71 3.81 -50.81
N ARG A 22 28.84 3.68 -49.82
CA ARG A 22 27.43 4.06 -49.94
C ARG A 22 27.15 5.16 -48.94
N LEU A 23 26.93 6.33 -49.52
CA LEU A 23 26.32 7.50 -48.90
C LEU A 23 24.91 7.08 -48.44
N SER A 24 24.80 6.58 -47.21
CA SER A 24 23.52 6.47 -46.51
C SER A 24 23.41 7.71 -45.65
N LEU A 25 22.59 8.66 -46.11
CA LEU A 25 21.97 9.68 -45.27
C LEU A 25 21.22 8.95 -44.15
N VAL A 26 21.92 8.66 -43.06
CA VAL A 26 21.31 8.32 -41.79
C VAL A 26 20.72 9.63 -41.30
N PHE A 27 19.44 9.84 -41.62
CA PHE A 27 18.58 10.65 -40.77
C PHE A 27 18.70 10.06 -39.38
N SER A 28 19.60 10.64 -38.59
CA SER A 28 19.58 10.51 -37.14
C SER A 28 18.30 11.22 -36.73
N ALA A 29 17.19 10.50 -36.81
CA ALA A 29 16.03 10.79 -36.01
C ALA A 29 16.55 10.72 -34.58
N ALA A 30 16.97 11.88 -34.07
CA ALA A 30 17.00 12.12 -32.65
C ALA A 30 15.59 11.77 -32.19
N CYS A 31 15.42 10.54 -31.71
CA CYS A 31 14.45 10.27 -30.68
C CYS A 31 14.87 11.17 -29.53
N SER A 32 14.42 12.43 -29.59
CA SER A 32 14.16 13.22 -28.41
C SER A 32 13.20 12.36 -27.60
N GLN A 33 13.76 11.52 -26.74
CA GLN A 33 13.04 11.03 -25.58
C GLN A 33 12.64 12.32 -24.88
N ALA A 34 11.41 12.76 -25.14
CA ALA A 34 10.82 13.87 -24.41
C ALA A 34 11.04 13.51 -22.94
N ALA A 35 11.84 14.31 -22.24
CA ALA A 35 12.13 14.07 -20.84
C ALA A 35 10.80 13.81 -20.16
N ALA A 36 10.70 12.66 -19.47
CA ALA A 36 9.46 12.29 -18.83
C ALA A 36 8.97 13.49 -18.01
N PRO A 37 7.71 13.93 -18.20
CA PRO A 37 7.26 15.17 -17.61
C PRO A 37 7.46 15.05 -16.10
N SER A 38 8.21 15.99 -15.53
CA SER A 38 8.62 16.00 -14.13
C SER A 38 7.94 17.18 -13.41
N LEU A 39 7.72 17.01 -12.11
CA LEU A 39 7.02 17.96 -11.25
C LEU A 39 7.97 18.42 -10.16
N GLU A 40 8.03 19.72 -9.91
CA GLU A 40 8.71 20.21 -8.70
C GLU A 40 7.97 19.71 -7.46
N GLY A 41 8.73 19.25 -6.47
CA GLY A 41 8.18 18.61 -5.31
C GLY A 41 9.15 18.38 -4.16
N MET A 42 8.73 17.53 -3.24
CA MET A 42 9.48 17.11 -2.06
C MET A 42 9.39 15.61 -1.90
N HIS A 43 10.47 15.00 -1.39
CA HIS A 43 10.52 13.61 -0.97
C HIS A 43 10.93 13.53 0.51
N ILE A 44 10.24 12.68 1.25
CA ILE A 44 10.54 12.40 2.65
C ILE A 44 10.61 10.90 2.80
N HIS A 45 11.76 10.41 3.24
CA HIS A 45 11.97 9.02 3.59
C HIS A 45 11.99 8.88 5.12
N ARG A 46 11.20 7.94 5.64
CA ARG A 46 11.03 7.71 7.08
C ARG A 46 11.20 6.23 7.39
N SER A 47 11.96 5.97 8.44
CA SER A 47 12.11 4.65 9.03
C SER A 47 11.42 4.61 10.38
N GLY A 48 10.73 3.51 10.66
CA GLY A 48 9.94 3.35 11.86
C GLY A 48 9.81 1.90 12.30
N THR A 49 9.29 1.76 13.52
CA THR A 49 9.05 0.45 14.13
C THR A 49 7.69 0.42 14.81
N SER A 50 7.12 -0.78 14.91
CA SER A 50 5.92 -1.07 15.67
C SER A 50 6.23 -2.11 16.75
N PRO A 51 6.55 -1.67 17.98
CA PRO A 51 6.75 -2.57 19.11
C PRO A 51 5.54 -3.49 19.35
N TYR A 52 4.33 -2.94 19.16
CA TYR A 52 3.09 -3.69 19.24
C TYR A 52 3.06 -4.87 18.26
N PHE A 53 3.36 -4.66 16.98
CA PHE A 53 3.32 -5.75 16.00
C PHE A 53 4.39 -6.81 16.25
N LEU A 54 5.60 -6.42 16.69
CA LEU A 54 6.62 -7.38 17.09
C LEU A 54 6.17 -8.23 18.29
N HIS A 55 5.56 -7.60 19.30
CA HIS A 55 5.04 -8.31 20.46
C HIS A 55 3.90 -9.26 20.07
N SER A 56 2.93 -8.78 19.29
CA SER A 56 1.80 -9.58 18.80
C SER A 56 2.27 -10.77 17.93
N ALA A 57 3.30 -10.56 17.10
CA ALA A 57 3.89 -11.63 16.30
C ALA A 57 4.56 -12.71 17.16
N LYS A 58 5.29 -12.33 18.22
CA LYS A 58 5.88 -13.29 19.17
C LYS A 58 4.82 -14.15 19.85
N GLU A 59 3.72 -13.55 20.30
CA GLU A 59 2.63 -14.29 20.93
C GLU A 59 1.90 -15.20 19.94
N SER A 60 1.65 -14.71 18.73
CA SER A 60 1.04 -15.51 17.66
C SER A 60 1.92 -16.70 17.27
N LEU A 61 3.24 -16.50 17.18
CA LEU A 61 4.19 -17.57 16.85
C LEU A 61 4.16 -18.71 17.87
N LYS A 62 4.16 -18.38 19.17
CA LYS A 62 4.02 -19.38 20.25
C LYS A 62 2.72 -20.18 20.11
N ALA A 63 1.61 -19.50 19.78
CA ALA A 63 0.33 -20.16 19.57
C ALA A 63 0.35 -21.11 18.37
N TYR A 64 0.92 -20.69 17.23
CA TYR A 64 1.04 -21.54 16.04
C TYR A 64 1.98 -22.72 16.26
N GLU A 65 3.10 -22.53 16.96
CA GLU A 65 4.00 -23.61 17.33
C GLU A 65 3.29 -24.65 18.21
N GLY A 66 2.56 -24.20 19.23
CA GLY A 66 1.74 -25.07 20.08
C GLY A 66 0.68 -25.85 19.27
N GLN A 67 -0.03 -25.16 18.37
CA GLN A 67 -1.05 -25.77 17.52
C GLN A 67 -0.45 -26.80 16.54
N CYS A 68 0.71 -26.49 15.95
CA CYS A 68 1.41 -27.41 15.06
C CYS A 68 1.88 -28.67 15.81
N ASN A 69 2.43 -28.52 17.02
CA ASN A 69 2.85 -29.64 17.86
C ASN A 69 1.67 -30.54 18.27
N LEU A 70 0.51 -29.94 18.56
CA LEU A 70 -0.73 -30.69 18.81
C LEU A 70 -1.17 -31.46 17.57
N MET A 71 -1.22 -30.82 16.39
CA MET A 71 -1.58 -31.48 15.14
C MET A 71 -0.61 -32.60 14.79
N LYS A 72 0.70 -32.42 15.02
CA LYS A 72 1.71 -33.45 14.82
C LYS A 72 1.45 -34.67 15.70
N SER A 73 1.06 -34.46 16.96
CA SER A 73 0.71 -35.53 17.90
C SER A 73 -0.55 -36.29 17.46
N VAL A 74 -1.58 -35.57 16.99
CA VAL A 74 -2.80 -36.18 16.42
C VAL A 74 -2.48 -37.01 15.19
N CYS A 75 -1.63 -36.49 14.29
CA CYS A 75 -1.19 -37.20 13.09
C CYS A 75 -0.38 -38.46 13.40
N ALA A 76 0.42 -38.46 14.47
CA ALA A 76 1.15 -39.65 14.92
C ALA A 76 0.22 -40.75 15.48
N MET A 77 -0.94 -40.37 16.04
CA MET A 77 -1.94 -41.30 16.59
C MET A 77 -3.01 -41.72 15.56
N MET A 78 -2.83 -41.37 14.27
CA MET A 78 -3.83 -41.63 13.23
C MET A 78 -4.01 -43.15 13.00
N PRO A 79 -5.25 -43.67 13.00
CA PRO A 79 -5.48 -45.10 12.84
C PRO A 79 -5.13 -45.57 11.41
N ALA A 80 -4.72 -46.84 11.30
CA ALA A 80 -4.36 -47.47 10.03
C ALA A 80 -5.52 -47.55 9.01
N GLY A 81 -6.76 -47.25 9.41
CA GLY A 81 -7.94 -47.12 8.55
C GLY A 81 -8.33 -45.69 8.16
N ALA A 82 -7.54 -44.67 8.55
CA ALA A 82 -7.86 -43.28 8.23
C ALA A 82 -7.89 -43.01 6.72
N SER A 83 -8.75 -42.08 6.31
CA SER A 83 -8.97 -41.73 4.91
C SER A 83 -7.70 -41.20 4.25
N SER A 84 -7.60 -41.33 2.93
CA SER A 84 -6.46 -40.79 2.15
C SER A 84 -6.31 -39.27 2.31
N LYS A 85 -7.42 -38.55 2.48
CA LYS A 85 -7.46 -37.11 2.72
C LYS A 85 -6.82 -36.74 4.06
N ASP A 86 -7.14 -37.46 5.13
CA ASP A 86 -6.60 -37.19 6.46
C ASP A 86 -5.10 -37.49 6.53
N ARG A 87 -4.67 -38.58 5.88
CA ARG A 87 -3.23 -38.89 5.76
C ARG A 87 -2.48 -37.81 5.00
N ALA A 88 -3.03 -37.35 3.87
CA ALA A 88 -2.42 -36.27 3.08
C ALA A 88 -2.31 -34.96 3.88
N ALA A 89 -3.33 -34.61 4.69
CA ALA A 89 -3.27 -33.46 5.57
C ALA A 89 -2.14 -33.58 6.62
N CYS A 90 -1.87 -34.80 7.12
CA CYS A 90 -0.82 -35.06 8.08
C CYS A 90 0.61 -35.08 7.52
N VAL A 91 0.79 -35.33 6.23
CA VAL A 91 2.11 -35.23 5.57
C VAL A 91 2.68 -33.83 5.73
N ASN A 92 1.85 -32.79 5.59
CA ASN A 92 2.27 -31.38 5.67
C ASN A 92 2.58 -30.89 7.10
N VAL A 93 2.30 -31.71 8.11
CA VAL A 93 2.52 -31.40 9.55
C VAL A 93 3.75 -32.17 10.09
N GLY A 94 4.12 -33.27 9.43
CA GLY A 94 5.19 -34.16 9.90
C GLY A 94 6.55 -33.49 10.04
N SER A 95 6.85 -32.48 9.21
CA SER A 95 8.08 -31.68 9.26
C SER A 95 8.19 -30.78 10.49
N GLY A 96 7.12 -30.64 11.28
CA GLY A 96 7.09 -29.74 12.44
C GLY A 96 6.92 -28.27 12.07
N PHE A 97 6.94 -27.43 13.11
CA PHE A 97 6.78 -25.99 12.98
C PHE A 97 7.99 -25.36 12.29
N GLN A 98 7.74 -24.45 11.35
CA GLN A 98 8.76 -23.73 10.61
C GLN A 98 8.45 -22.22 10.60
N LEU A 99 9.44 -21.44 11.04
CA LEU A 99 9.50 -20.01 10.82
C LEU A 99 10.52 -19.71 9.72
N LYS A 100 10.10 -19.06 8.64
CA LYS A 100 10.97 -18.54 7.59
C LYS A 100 11.20 -17.03 7.80
N GLY A 101 12.45 -16.59 7.73
CA GLY A 101 12.85 -15.20 7.96
C GLY A 101 13.18 -14.89 9.43
N ASN A 102 13.37 -13.60 9.74
CA ASN A 102 13.82 -13.15 11.05
C ASN A 102 12.69 -12.41 11.80
N LEU A 103 12.25 -12.97 12.92
CA LEU A 103 11.18 -12.40 13.73
C LEU A 103 11.49 -10.99 14.26
N ALA A 104 12.76 -10.67 14.48
CA ALA A 104 13.16 -9.36 15.01
C ALA A 104 12.83 -8.21 14.05
N ASP A 105 12.67 -8.51 12.77
CA ASP A 105 12.40 -7.50 11.74
C ASP A 105 10.89 -7.15 11.68
N VAL A 106 10.02 -7.97 12.28
CA VAL A 106 8.57 -7.73 12.28
C VAL A 106 8.24 -6.42 12.98
N GLY A 107 7.37 -5.63 12.34
CA GLY A 107 7.02 -4.29 12.79
C GLY A 107 7.95 -3.21 12.26
N GLY A 108 9.05 -3.55 11.57
CA GLY A 108 9.82 -2.59 10.78
C GLY A 108 8.96 -1.98 9.66
N GLN A 109 9.13 -0.67 9.45
CA GLN A 109 8.38 0.09 8.45
C GLN A 109 9.28 1.14 7.80
N GLU A 110 9.33 1.14 6.47
CA GLU A 110 9.91 2.20 5.65
C GLU A 110 8.79 2.92 4.90
N THR A 111 8.82 4.25 4.90
CA THR A 111 7.83 5.08 4.22
C THR A 111 8.52 6.09 3.32
N ASP A 112 8.16 6.07 2.05
CA ASP A 112 8.53 7.05 1.05
C ASP A 112 7.32 7.91 0.73
N GLU A 113 7.41 9.21 1.01
CA GLU A 113 6.36 10.18 0.71
C GLU A 113 6.85 11.22 -0.30
N TYR A 114 6.03 11.45 -1.32
CA TYR A 114 6.28 12.37 -2.40
C TYR A 114 5.17 13.41 -2.46
N PHE A 115 5.54 14.66 -2.71
CA PHE A 115 4.62 15.77 -2.82
C PHE A 115 4.87 16.56 -4.09
N ALA A 116 3.88 16.66 -4.97
CA ALA A 116 3.90 17.61 -6.09
C ALA A 116 3.18 18.89 -5.65
N THR A 117 3.98 19.88 -5.25
CA THR A 117 3.52 21.09 -4.53
C THR A 117 2.53 21.91 -5.36
N ALA A 118 2.86 22.14 -6.64
CA ALA A 118 2.04 22.94 -7.55
C ALA A 118 0.70 22.29 -7.95
N LEU A 119 0.60 20.96 -7.89
CA LEU A 119 -0.57 20.21 -8.34
C LEU A 119 -1.46 19.72 -7.19
N ASN A 120 -1.08 19.98 -5.93
CA ASN A 120 -1.76 19.45 -4.76
C ASN A 120 -1.91 17.93 -4.81
N MET A 121 -0.83 17.22 -5.14
CA MET A 121 -0.82 15.75 -5.20
C MET A 121 0.21 15.19 -4.24
N SER A 122 -0.11 14.07 -3.61
CA SER A 122 0.85 13.28 -2.85
C SER A 122 0.82 11.83 -3.27
N ALA A 123 1.95 11.15 -3.08
CA ALA A 123 2.06 9.71 -3.20
C ALA A 123 2.81 9.18 -1.99
N ARG A 124 2.38 8.04 -1.48
CA ARG A 124 2.98 7.38 -0.34
C ARG A 124 3.17 5.92 -0.66
N GLN A 125 4.38 5.44 -0.44
CA GLN A 125 4.74 4.02 -0.52
C GLN A 125 5.21 3.59 0.86
N ILE A 126 4.64 2.50 1.37
CA ILE A 126 4.98 1.95 2.67
C ILE A 126 5.40 0.51 2.48
N ARG A 127 6.59 0.16 2.97
CA ARG A 127 7.08 -1.21 3.07
C ARG A 127 7.06 -1.59 4.55
N LYS A 128 6.35 -2.66 4.90
CA LYS A 128 6.23 -3.15 6.28
C LYS A 128 6.62 -4.59 6.37
N THR A 129 7.41 -4.94 7.36
CA THR A 129 7.74 -6.34 7.66
C THR A 129 6.69 -6.91 8.59
N VAL A 130 5.98 -7.95 8.14
CA VAL A 130 4.88 -8.57 8.88
C VAL A 130 5.03 -10.08 8.96
N LEU A 131 4.32 -10.68 9.90
CA LEU A 131 4.18 -12.14 10.01
C LEU A 131 3.03 -12.61 9.11
N GLN A 132 3.34 -13.45 8.12
CA GLN A 132 2.37 -14.11 7.25
C GLN A 132 2.24 -15.59 7.61
N VAL A 133 1.01 -16.05 7.80
CA VAL A 133 0.71 -17.45 8.13
C VAL A 133 0.33 -18.18 6.84
N ASN A 134 1.24 -19.02 6.33
CA ASN A 134 1.01 -19.82 5.12
C ASN A 134 0.24 -21.10 5.46
N SER A 135 0.53 -21.70 6.62
CA SER A 135 -0.23 -22.80 7.21
C SER A 135 -0.06 -22.82 8.74
N VAL A 136 -0.75 -23.71 9.44
CA VAL A 136 -0.61 -23.86 10.90
C VAL A 136 0.83 -24.17 11.33
N CYS A 137 1.60 -24.88 10.49
CA CYS A 137 2.98 -25.26 10.77
C CYS A 137 4.01 -24.44 10.00
N GLU A 138 3.58 -23.49 9.17
CA GLU A 138 4.49 -22.70 8.33
C GLU A 138 4.12 -21.22 8.40
N VAL A 139 5.01 -20.47 9.01
CA VAL A 139 4.89 -19.02 9.17
C VAL A 139 6.12 -18.37 8.53
N GLU A 140 5.91 -17.24 7.89
CA GLU A 140 6.94 -16.52 7.16
C GLU A 140 6.93 -15.04 7.53
N VAL A 141 8.12 -14.47 7.72
CA VAL A 141 8.29 -13.02 7.82
C VAL A 141 8.45 -12.48 6.41
N VAL A 142 7.51 -11.64 5.99
CA VAL A 142 7.44 -11.09 4.64
C VAL A 142 7.39 -9.57 4.66
N GLU A 143 7.95 -8.95 3.62
CA GLU A 143 7.72 -7.54 3.35
C GLU A 143 6.40 -7.38 2.59
N GLN A 144 5.54 -6.51 3.11
CA GLN A 144 4.31 -6.06 2.45
C GLN A 144 4.47 -4.62 2.00
N GLU A 145 4.15 -4.38 0.73
CA GLU A 145 4.15 -3.06 0.14
C GLU A 145 2.72 -2.54 -0.04
N SER A 146 2.49 -1.29 0.33
CA SER A 146 1.27 -0.56 0.03
C SER A 146 1.60 0.76 -0.63
N VAL A 147 0.84 1.12 -1.67
CA VAL A 147 0.99 2.39 -2.38
C VAL A 147 -0.35 3.12 -2.37
N ASP A 148 -0.34 4.39 -1.97
CA ASP A 148 -1.48 5.29 -2.08
C ASP A 148 -1.10 6.61 -2.78
N ILE A 149 -2.03 7.11 -3.58
CA ILE A 149 -1.91 8.40 -4.27
C ILE A 149 -3.12 9.24 -3.88
N ARG A 150 -2.91 10.54 -3.66
CA ARG A 150 -3.97 11.48 -3.29
C ARG A 150 -3.93 12.71 -4.18
N HIS A 151 -5.08 13.04 -4.74
CA HIS A 151 -5.30 14.26 -5.51
C HIS A 151 -6.20 15.18 -4.70
N TYR A 152 -5.66 16.27 -4.18
CA TYR A 152 -6.38 17.19 -3.32
C TYR A 152 -7.10 18.26 -4.15
N THR A 153 -8.30 18.62 -3.72
CA THR A 153 -9.13 19.67 -4.30
C THR A 153 -9.60 20.65 -3.21
N SER A 154 -10.32 21.70 -3.60
CA SER A 154 -10.95 22.60 -2.63
C SER A 154 -12.01 21.90 -1.76
N LYS A 155 -12.66 20.85 -2.28
CA LYS A 155 -13.78 20.13 -1.65
C LYS A 155 -13.38 18.88 -0.87
N GLY A 156 -12.15 18.41 -1.01
CA GLY A 156 -11.70 17.16 -0.40
C GLY A 156 -10.51 16.56 -1.12
N TYR A 157 -10.42 15.24 -1.17
CA TYR A 157 -9.39 14.55 -1.97
C TYR A 157 -9.91 13.24 -2.57
N THR A 158 -9.36 12.90 -3.72
CA THR A 158 -9.51 11.56 -4.31
C THR A 158 -8.29 10.74 -3.94
N GLN A 159 -8.52 9.56 -3.37
CA GLN A 159 -7.47 8.61 -3.03
C GLN A 159 -7.51 7.43 -3.99
N TYR A 160 -6.34 6.98 -4.43
CA TYR A 160 -6.13 5.77 -5.19
C TYR A 160 -5.26 4.83 -4.36
N GLU A 161 -5.78 3.66 -4.02
CA GLU A 161 -5.04 2.62 -3.29
C GLU A 161 -4.71 1.47 -4.22
N LEU A 162 -3.44 1.09 -4.31
CA LEU A 162 -3.04 -0.09 -5.07
C LEU A 162 -3.48 -1.36 -4.34
N LYS A 163 -4.20 -2.23 -5.04
CA LYS A 163 -4.64 -3.53 -4.54
C LYS A 163 -4.07 -4.64 -5.41
N ASN A 164 -3.55 -5.67 -4.75
CA ASN A 164 -3.12 -6.91 -5.37
C ASN A 164 -4.08 -8.01 -4.94
N HIS A 165 -4.92 -8.49 -5.87
CA HIS A 165 -5.88 -9.54 -5.56
C HIS A 165 -5.58 -10.80 -6.38
N PRO A 166 -5.49 -11.99 -5.75
CA PRO A 166 -5.09 -13.23 -6.43
C PRO A 166 -5.88 -13.57 -7.70
N LYS A 167 -7.17 -13.21 -7.74
CA LYS A 167 -8.05 -13.46 -8.91
C LYS A 167 -8.23 -12.27 -9.85
N LYS A 168 -8.03 -11.04 -9.38
CA LYS A 168 -8.32 -9.83 -10.17
C LYS A 168 -7.04 -9.18 -10.71
N GLY A 169 -5.87 -9.69 -10.33
CA GLY A 169 -4.59 -9.06 -10.61
C GLY A 169 -4.41 -7.78 -9.80
N ARG A 170 -3.49 -6.94 -10.31
CA ARG A 170 -3.19 -5.61 -9.78
C ARG A 170 -4.22 -4.59 -10.28
N TYR A 171 -4.77 -3.78 -9.39
CA TYR A 171 -5.70 -2.70 -9.74
C TYR A 171 -5.67 -1.58 -8.70
N TRP A 172 -6.14 -0.40 -9.07
CA TRP A 172 -6.30 0.73 -8.16
C TRP A 172 -7.74 0.84 -7.70
N LEU A 173 -7.94 1.00 -6.40
CA LEU A 173 -9.23 1.36 -5.82
C LEU A 173 -9.30 2.88 -5.66
N ARG A 174 -10.28 3.52 -6.30
CA ARG A 174 -10.52 4.96 -6.20
C ARG A 174 -11.63 5.25 -5.18
N THR A 175 -11.33 6.08 -4.19
CA THR A 175 -12.27 6.56 -3.17
C THR A 175 -12.26 8.08 -3.09
N GLU A 176 -13.42 8.70 -2.92
CA GLU A 176 -13.55 10.14 -2.72
C GLU A 176 -13.81 10.44 -1.25
N HIS A 177 -13.12 11.46 -0.73
CA HIS A 177 -13.20 11.88 0.66
C HIS A 177 -13.52 13.36 0.75
N GLU A 178 -14.50 13.73 1.57
CA GLU A 178 -14.85 15.12 1.83
C GLU A 178 -13.76 15.83 2.65
N ARG A 179 -13.67 17.15 2.49
CA ARG A 179 -12.70 17.97 3.22
C ARG A 179 -13.03 18.00 4.72
N ILE A 180 -12.05 17.60 5.53
CA ILE A 180 -12.06 17.88 6.97
C ILE A 180 -11.95 19.40 7.21
N ASP A 181 -12.64 19.89 8.24
CA ASP A 181 -12.76 21.28 8.69
C ASP A 181 -11.65 22.23 8.20
N SER A 182 -12.08 23.36 7.63
CA SER A 182 -11.28 24.53 7.26
C SER A 182 -10.14 24.89 8.24
N LYS A 183 -10.35 24.76 9.55
CA LYS A 183 -9.34 25.07 10.60
C LYS A 183 -8.19 24.06 10.64
N MET A 184 -8.43 22.81 10.28
CA MET A 184 -7.41 21.78 10.14
C MET A 184 -6.72 21.82 8.76
N GLY A 185 -7.33 22.52 7.80
CA GLY A 185 -6.92 22.54 6.39
C GLY A 185 -5.51 23.08 6.09
N ALA A 186 -4.87 23.81 7.02
CA ALA A 186 -3.47 24.25 6.88
C ALA A 186 -2.45 23.19 7.35
N LEU A 187 -2.85 22.31 8.27
CA LEU A 187 -2.05 21.20 8.79
C LEU A 187 -2.25 19.92 7.94
N LEU A 188 -3.39 19.80 7.27
CA LEU A 188 -3.86 18.58 6.61
C LEU A 188 -3.55 18.41 5.13
N LYS A 189 -3.00 19.46 4.50
CA LYS A 189 -2.57 19.37 3.12
C LYS A 189 -1.28 18.54 3.07
N GLY A 190 -1.41 17.23 2.87
CA GLY A 190 -0.34 16.30 2.52
C GLY A 190 0.17 15.36 3.62
N ALA A 191 0.08 15.69 4.91
CA ALA A 191 0.80 14.91 5.93
C ALA A 191 0.00 13.73 6.54
N PHE A 192 -1.33 13.85 6.73
CA PHE A 192 -2.12 12.85 7.47
C PHE A 192 -3.59 12.79 7.07
N ASN A 193 -4.22 11.65 7.42
CA ASN A 193 -5.67 11.54 7.56
C ASN A 193 -6.07 11.93 9.00
N LEU A 194 -6.09 13.22 9.33
CA LEU A 194 -6.83 13.65 10.53
C LEU A 194 -8.32 13.63 10.18
N SER A 195 -9.16 13.15 11.09
CA SER A 195 -10.62 13.21 10.92
C SER A 195 -11.18 14.47 11.57
N SER A 196 -12.46 14.77 11.35
CA SER A 196 -13.18 15.82 12.09
C SER A 196 -13.22 15.59 13.61
N GLN A 197 -12.89 14.38 14.08
CA GLN A 197 -12.79 14.01 15.49
C GLN A 197 -11.38 14.19 16.06
N SER A 198 -10.43 14.62 15.23
CA SER A 198 -9.05 14.83 15.66
C SER A 198 -8.85 16.24 16.19
N SER A 199 -8.11 16.39 17.28
CA SER A 199 -7.62 17.66 17.79
C SER A 199 -6.10 17.65 17.88
N VAL A 200 -5.49 18.82 17.64
CA VAL A 200 -4.04 19.01 17.66
C VAL A 200 -3.70 20.06 18.71
N SER A 201 -2.73 19.77 19.57
CA SER A 201 -2.29 20.70 20.62
C SER A 201 -1.62 21.95 20.06
N GLN A 202 -1.37 22.92 20.94
CA GLN A 202 -0.36 23.94 20.68
C GLN A 202 1.04 23.30 20.58
N SER A 203 2.02 24.05 20.06
CA SER A 203 3.41 23.60 20.01
C SER A 203 3.94 23.32 21.40
N LEU A 204 4.50 22.14 21.60
CA LEU A 204 5.11 21.67 22.85
C LEU A 204 6.62 21.87 22.87
N GLY A 205 7.18 22.42 21.79
CA GLY A 205 8.62 22.63 21.61
C GLY A 205 9.06 22.31 20.18
N GLN A 206 10.37 22.38 19.95
CA GLN A 206 10.98 22.09 18.65
C GLN A 206 11.93 20.91 18.73
N LYS A 207 11.99 20.11 17.67
CA LYS A 207 13.00 19.07 17.47
C LYS A 207 13.60 19.19 16.07
N THR A 208 14.70 18.48 15.82
CA THR A 208 15.35 18.42 14.51
C THR A 208 15.44 16.98 14.05
N TYR A 209 15.03 16.70 12.81
CA TYR A 209 15.14 15.40 12.16
C TYR A 209 15.60 15.61 10.72
N ALA A 210 16.48 14.73 10.23
CA ALA A 210 17.07 14.84 8.88
C ALA A 210 17.61 16.24 8.52
N GLY A 211 18.11 17.01 9.51
CA GLY A 211 18.62 18.37 9.33
C GLY A 211 17.57 19.49 9.34
N PHE A 212 16.27 19.17 9.47
CA PHE A 212 15.19 20.15 9.48
C PHE A 212 14.54 20.29 10.85
N LYS A 213 14.22 21.54 11.24
CA LYS A 213 13.47 21.84 12.47
C LYS A 213 11.98 21.58 12.26
N CYS A 214 11.34 21.04 13.29
CA CYS A 214 9.90 20.81 13.32
C CYS A 214 9.32 21.12 14.70
N GLU A 215 8.04 21.46 14.74
CA GLU A 215 7.28 21.71 15.96
C GLU A 215 6.65 20.41 16.46
N LEU A 216 6.88 20.07 17.72
CA LEU A 216 6.26 18.93 18.37
C LEU A 216 4.84 19.30 18.78
N ARG A 217 3.87 18.47 18.40
CA ARG A 217 2.46 18.61 18.77
C ARG A 217 1.87 17.27 19.14
N GLU A 218 0.90 17.26 20.03
CA GLU A 218 0.09 16.10 20.34
C GLU A 218 -1.16 16.07 19.48
N VAL A 219 -1.58 14.87 19.13
CA VAL A 219 -2.83 14.58 18.44
C VAL A 219 -3.67 13.66 19.29
N THR A 220 -4.96 13.96 19.40
CA THR A 220 -5.96 13.10 20.05
C THR A 220 -7.17 12.95 19.13
N GLY A 221 -7.86 11.82 19.21
CA GLY A 221 -8.99 11.50 18.34
C GLY A 221 -9.15 9.99 18.16
N PRO A 222 -9.50 9.50 16.95
CA PRO A 222 -9.55 8.06 16.65
C PRO A 222 -8.23 7.32 16.90
N TRP A 223 -7.14 8.06 16.93
CA TRP A 223 -5.83 7.64 17.40
C TRP A 223 -5.22 8.79 18.22
N ALA A 224 -4.30 8.46 19.11
CA ALA A 224 -3.54 9.44 19.88
C ALA A 224 -2.06 9.36 19.50
N GLY A 225 -1.31 10.43 19.72
CA GLY A 225 0.10 10.41 19.36
C GLY A 225 0.80 11.75 19.50
N SER A 226 2.08 11.76 19.14
CA SER A 226 2.87 12.97 19.01
C SER A 226 3.44 13.06 17.61
N LEU A 227 3.48 14.27 17.04
CA LEU A 227 3.96 14.55 15.70
C LEU A 227 4.95 15.70 15.73
N CYS A 228 6.02 15.58 14.95
CA CYS A 228 6.92 16.69 14.68
C CYS A 228 6.67 17.22 13.27
N LEU A 229 6.05 18.39 13.17
CA LEU A 229 5.59 19.00 11.92
C LEU A 229 6.57 20.08 11.45
N MET A 230 7.10 19.92 10.25
CA MET A 230 7.88 20.95 9.56
C MET A 230 6.96 21.76 8.68
N ALA A 231 6.90 23.08 8.89
CA ALA A 231 6.24 24.00 7.97
C ALA A 231 7.00 24.04 6.64
N THR A 232 6.28 24.13 5.52
CA THR A 232 6.90 24.28 4.20
C THR A 232 6.70 25.68 3.64
N ASP A 233 7.53 26.06 2.67
CA ASP A 233 7.42 27.33 1.95
C ASP A 233 6.29 27.34 0.90
N THR A 234 5.48 26.28 0.83
CA THR A 234 4.47 26.09 -0.21
C THR A 234 3.05 25.98 0.37
N PRO A 235 2.01 26.45 -0.34
CA PRO A 235 0.62 26.28 0.11
C PRO A 235 0.18 24.81 0.23
N PHE A 236 0.90 23.90 -0.43
CA PHE A 236 0.71 22.46 -0.35
C PHE A 236 2.05 21.74 -0.53
N PRO A 237 2.39 20.78 0.34
CA PRO A 237 1.81 20.60 1.67
C PRO A 237 2.18 21.78 2.57
N GLY A 238 1.25 22.35 3.33
CA GLY A 238 1.59 23.46 4.23
C GLY A 238 2.52 23.02 5.37
N HIS A 239 2.39 21.77 5.79
CA HIS A 239 3.24 21.11 6.77
C HIS A 239 3.50 19.67 6.36
N VAL A 240 4.65 19.13 6.74
CA VAL A 240 5.01 17.72 6.56
C VAL A 240 5.51 17.11 7.85
N THR A 241 5.36 15.80 7.98
CA THR A 241 5.76 15.05 9.17
C THR A 241 7.20 14.64 9.07
N LEU A 242 8.01 15.06 10.04
CA LEU A 242 9.38 14.55 10.16
C LEU A 242 9.48 13.44 11.19
N ALA A 243 8.61 13.38 12.19
CA ALA A 243 8.54 12.26 13.11
C ALA A 243 7.12 12.10 13.64
N GLY A 244 6.76 10.89 14.02
CA GLY A 244 5.43 10.60 14.56
C GLY A 244 5.42 9.34 15.40
N THR A 245 4.75 9.41 16.54
CA THR A 245 4.40 8.26 17.36
C THR A 245 2.88 8.13 17.37
N ILE A 246 2.37 6.94 17.04
CA ILE A 246 0.95 6.60 17.11
C ILE A 246 0.76 5.63 18.28
N VAL A 247 -0.21 5.95 19.12
CA VAL A 247 -0.59 5.19 20.32
C VAL A 247 -2.06 4.79 20.21
N ALA A 248 -2.35 3.54 20.53
CA ALA A 248 -3.70 3.02 20.71
C ALA A 248 -3.80 2.36 22.08
N GLY A 249 -4.66 2.90 22.96
CA GLY A 249 -4.66 2.49 24.36
C GLY A 249 -3.34 2.84 25.03
N ASN A 250 -2.64 1.83 25.57
CA ASN A 250 -1.32 1.99 26.20
C ASN A 250 -0.16 1.55 25.28
N ASP A 251 -0.46 1.12 24.06
CA ASP A 251 0.53 0.51 23.17
C ASP A 251 0.98 1.48 22.08
N THR A 252 2.30 1.55 21.89
CA THR A 252 2.90 2.24 20.74
C THR A 252 2.71 1.38 19.48
N MET A 253 1.82 1.84 18.61
CA MET A 253 1.46 1.18 17.36
C MET A 253 2.48 1.47 16.26
N LEU A 254 3.09 2.65 16.28
CA LEU A 254 4.11 3.06 15.34
C LEU A 254 4.94 4.17 15.96
N ASP A 255 6.26 4.10 15.78
CA ASP A 255 7.17 5.21 16.01
C ASP A 255 8.07 5.35 14.78
N GLU A 256 7.98 6.48 14.08
CA GLU A 256 8.68 6.72 12.82
C GLU A 256 9.35 8.09 12.80
N LYS A 257 10.49 8.18 12.11
CA LYS A 257 11.24 9.42 11.94
C LYS A 257 11.87 9.51 10.55
N ALA A 258 11.99 10.73 10.06
CA ALA A 258 12.64 11.06 8.82
C ALA A 258 14.13 10.79 8.92
N THR A 259 14.61 9.99 7.97
CA THR A 259 16.01 9.67 7.73
C THR A 259 16.54 10.51 6.58
N GLU A 260 15.69 10.88 5.62
CA GLU A 260 16.00 11.79 4.52
C GLU A 260 14.82 12.75 4.26
N VAL A 261 15.15 14.00 3.95
CA VAL A 261 14.21 15.03 3.50
C VAL A 261 14.86 15.79 2.36
N THR A 262 14.25 15.74 1.19
CA THR A 262 14.77 16.40 0.00
C THR A 262 13.69 17.29 -0.59
N VAL A 263 13.95 18.60 -0.62
CA VAL A 263 12.98 19.62 -1.04
C VAL A 263 13.39 20.25 -2.37
N LYS A 264 12.41 20.80 -3.10
CA LYS A 264 12.61 21.49 -4.39
C LYS A 264 13.29 20.59 -5.44
N ILE A 265 12.84 19.34 -5.52
CA ILE A 265 13.33 18.33 -6.46
C ILE A 265 12.36 18.09 -7.60
N MET A 266 12.87 17.60 -8.73
CA MET A 266 12.05 17.17 -9.86
C MET A 266 11.66 15.71 -9.71
N LEU A 267 10.37 15.46 -9.51
CA LEU A 267 9.78 14.14 -9.33
C LEU A 267 9.12 13.64 -10.61
N PRO A 268 9.28 12.36 -10.97
CA PRO A 268 8.53 11.76 -12.07
C PRO A 268 7.02 11.87 -11.87
N ARG A 269 6.26 12.28 -12.91
CA ARG A 269 4.79 12.28 -12.84
C ARG A 269 4.21 10.91 -12.51
N THR A 270 4.88 9.83 -12.86
CA THR A 270 4.46 8.45 -12.61
C THR A 270 4.27 8.11 -11.13
N HIS A 271 4.83 8.87 -10.20
CA HIS A 271 4.54 8.68 -8.77
C HIS A 271 3.11 9.10 -8.41
N PHE A 272 2.54 10.07 -9.14
CA PHE A 272 1.31 10.76 -8.76
C PHE A 272 0.09 10.31 -9.54
N TYR A 273 0.20 9.30 -10.40
CA TYR A 273 -0.94 8.75 -11.13
C TYR A 273 -0.88 7.23 -11.13
N PRO A 274 -2.04 6.54 -11.05
CA PRO A 274 -2.14 5.14 -11.42
C PRO A 274 -1.45 4.89 -12.77
N SER A 275 -0.75 3.77 -12.88
CA SER A 275 -0.15 3.37 -14.16
C SER A 275 -1.24 3.20 -15.21
N GLU A 276 -1.00 3.66 -16.44
CA GLU A 276 -1.97 3.55 -17.55
C GLU A 276 -2.37 2.09 -17.86
N SER A 277 -1.50 1.12 -17.55
CA SER A 277 -1.78 -0.30 -17.73
C SER A 277 -2.66 -0.90 -16.63
N ASP A 278 -2.78 -0.24 -15.48
CA ASP A 278 -3.57 -0.74 -14.37
C ASP A 278 -5.03 -0.33 -14.49
N ARG A 279 -5.93 -1.25 -14.17
CA ARG A 279 -7.35 -0.93 -14.05
C ARG A 279 -7.60 -0.07 -12.80
N VAL A 280 -8.46 0.94 -12.94
CA VAL A 280 -8.99 1.73 -11.81
C VAL A 280 -10.44 1.32 -11.56
N GLU A 281 -10.73 0.78 -10.38
CA GLU A 281 -12.09 0.50 -9.90
C GLU A 281 -12.53 1.65 -8.99
N ALA A 282 -13.71 2.23 -9.23
CA ALA A 282 -14.33 3.08 -8.21
C ALA A 282 -14.80 2.19 -7.05
N ALA A 283 -14.55 2.59 -5.82
CA ALA A 283 -15.30 2.05 -4.69
C ALA A 283 -16.75 2.48 -4.89
N GLU A 284 -17.57 1.60 -5.49
CA GLU A 284 -19.01 1.81 -5.55
C GLU A 284 -19.48 2.17 -4.15
N GLY A 285 -20.13 3.32 -4.01
CA GLY A 285 -20.47 3.91 -2.73
C GLY A 285 -21.07 2.88 -1.79
N ARG A 286 -20.30 2.49 -0.77
CA ARG A 286 -20.85 2.30 0.57
C ARG A 286 -21.14 3.68 1.17
N SER A 287 -21.78 4.55 0.41
CA SER A 287 -22.70 5.49 1.03
C SER A 287 -23.71 4.60 1.74
N ALA A 288 -23.97 4.91 3.00
CA ALA A 288 -25.10 4.34 3.71
C ALA A 288 -26.38 4.80 3.00
N ALA A 289 -26.72 4.17 1.88
CA ALA A 289 -28.08 4.13 1.39
C ALA A 289 -28.83 3.30 2.44
N SER A 290 -29.47 4.02 3.35
CA SER A 290 -30.40 3.56 4.38
C SER A 290 -31.66 2.94 3.76
N GLY A 291 -31.47 2.05 2.79
CA GLY A 291 -32.53 1.29 2.17
C GLY A 291 -32.37 -0.17 2.51
N ASN A 292 -33.41 -0.73 3.16
CA ASN A 292 -33.50 -2.14 3.44
C ASN A 292 -33.41 -2.96 2.13
N ALA A 293 -33.16 -4.26 2.25
CA ALA A 293 -33.02 -5.17 1.09
C ALA A 293 -34.21 -5.05 0.11
N THR A 294 -35.41 -4.77 0.62
CA THR A 294 -36.64 -4.58 -0.14
C THR A 294 -36.60 -3.33 -1.03
N GLN A 295 -36.13 -2.18 -0.53
CA GLN A 295 -36.01 -0.96 -1.34
C GLN A 295 -34.99 -1.11 -2.47
N ARG A 296 -33.88 -1.84 -2.21
CA ARG A 296 -32.87 -2.14 -3.25
C ARG A 296 -33.43 -3.07 -4.33
N TRP A 297 -34.25 -4.05 -3.94
CA TRP A 297 -34.93 -4.91 -4.89
C TRP A 297 -35.94 -4.14 -5.74
N CYS A 298 -36.73 -3.26 -5.12
CA CYS A 298 -37.73 -2.44 -5.80
C CYS A 298 -37.13 -1.45 -6.80
N GLN A 299 -36.00 -0.80 -6.47
CA GLN A 299 -35.28 0.03 -7.45
C GLN A 299 -34.72 -0.79 -8.61
N LYS A 300 -34.23 -2.01 -8.36
CA LYS A 300 -33.79 -2.92 -9.43
C LYS A 300 -34.94 -3.32 -10.35
N GLN A 301 -36.15 -3.54 -9.83
CA GLN A 301 -37.32 -3.79 -10.66
C GLN A 301 -37.70 -2.56 -11.49
N LYS A 302 -37.75 -1.35 -10.90
CA LYS A 302 -38.02 -0.10 -11.64
C LYS A 302 -37.07 0.10 -12.81
N LEU A 303 -35.77 -0.13 -12.61
CA LEU A 303 -34.78 -0.02 -13.68
C LEU A 303 -34.95 -1.09 -14.78
N LYS A 304 -35.47 -2.26 -14.43
CA LYS A 304 -35.64 -3.39 -15.36
C LYS A 304 -36.96 -3.34 -16.13
N THR A 305 -38.04 -2.93 -15.48
CA THR A 305 -39.41 -3.03 -16.01
C THR A 305 -40.07 -1.67 -16.20
N GLY A 306 -39.46 -0.59 -15.74
CA GLY A 306 -40.05 0.75 -15.70
C GLY A 306 -41.00 0.99 -14.51
N VAL A 307 -41.34 -0.05 -13.75
CA VAL A 307 -42.34 0.01 -12.66
C VAL A 307 -41.70 -0.29 -11.31
N ASN A 308 -41.95 0.54 -10.30
CA ASN A 308 -41.50 0.31 -8.93
C ASN A 308 -42.57 -0.46 -8.14
N PRO A 309 -42.38 -1.75 -7.81
CA PRO A 309 -43.39 -2.54 -7.09
C PRO A 309 -43.64 -2.06 -5.65
N CYS A 310 -42.75 -1.22 -5.11
CA CYS A 310 -42.88 -0.65 -3.78
C CYS A 310 -43.57 0.73 -3.77
N GLU A 311 -43.79 1.35 -4.93
CA GLU A 311 -44.66 2.53 -5.04
C GLU A 311 -46.09 2.00 -5.18
N GLY A 312 -46.82 1.92 -4.07
CA GLY A 312 -48.23 1.55 -4.11
C GLY A 312 -49.03 2.58 -4.89
N GLU A 313 -49.96 2.11 -5.74
CA GLU A 313 -51.02 2.95 -6.30
C GLU A 313 -51.89 3.46 -5.15
N SER A 314 -51.62 4.68 -4.66
CA SER A 314 -52.63 5.45 -3.95
C SER A 314 -53.66 5.86 -4.99
N GLY A 315 -54.62 4.97 -5.24
CA GLY A 315 -55.78 5.23 -6.08
C GLY A 315 -56.52 6.45 -5.56
N GLU A 316 -56.59 7.47 -6.41
CA GLU A 316 -57.78 8.31 -6.49
C GLU A 316 -58.93 7.42 -6.97
N ASP A 317 -59.72 6.91 -6.03
CA ASP A 317 -61.08 6.44 -6.30
C ASP A 317 -62.02 7.13 -5.31
N GLY A 318 -62.94 7.91 -5.87
CA GLY A 318 -63.79 8.83 -5.14
C GLY A 318 -64.91 8.18 -4.32
N LYS A 319 -65.24 8.83 -3.20
CA LYS A 319 -66.55 9.42 -2.87
C LYS A 319 -66.48 10.17 -1.56
#